data_AF-A0A2M8CE94-F1
#
_entry.id   AF-A0A2M8CE94-F1
#
_cell.length_a   1.000
_cell.length_b   1.000
_cell.length_c   1.000
_cell.angle_alpha   90.00
_cell.angle_beta   90.00
_cell.angle_gamma   90.00
#
_symmetry.space_group_name_H-M   'P 1'
#
loop_
_entity.id
_entity.type
_entity.pdbx_description
1 polymer ?
#
loop_
_entity_poly.entity_id
_entity_poly.type
_entity_poly.pdbx_seq_one_letter_code
_entity_poly.pdbx_strand_id
1 'polypeptide(L)'
;KDIIEKVINYVIPDKYLDKNTKYFINATGRFVIGGPQADTGVTGRKIIVDTYGGVGSHGGGCFSGKDPTKVDRSGSYMARYIAKNIVAAGLADKFEIQIAYAIGVAHPVSIMLDAFGTEKIPQSKILELIKKNFDLRPEAIIRHLKLRRPIFRKTAVYGHFGREDEDFTWEKIDKAEILKKEAGL
;
A
#
# COMPACT_ATOMS: atom_id res chain seq x y z
N LYS A 1 21.35 12.98 -21.75
CA LYS A 1 21.25 14.36 -21.23
C LYS A 1 19.83 14.63 -20.71
N ASP A 2 18.82 14.69 -21.59
CA ASP A 2 17.43 14.99 -21.20
C ASP A 2 16.85 14.13 -20.07
N ILE A 3 17.10 12.82 -20.03
CA ILE A 3 16.62 11.97 -18.93
C ILE A 3 17.19 12.38 -17.57
N ILE A 4 18.46 12.81 -17.52
CA ILE A 4 19.07 13.28 -16.27
C ILE A 4 18.41 14.60 -15.86
N GLU A 5 18.41 15.58 -16.75
CA GLU A 5 17.98 16.95 -16.44
C GLU A 5 16.47 17.08 -16.22
N LYS A 6 15.66 16.45 -17.08
CA LYS A 6 14.21 16.67 -17.12
C LYS A 6 13.41 15.62 -16.35
N VAL A 7 14.03 14.51 -15.95
CA VAL A 7 13.33 13.43 -15.22
C VAL A 7 14.02 13.15 -13.89
N ILE A 8 15.29 12.74 -13.90
CA ILE A 8 15.95 12.29 -12.67
C ILE A 8 16.15 13.44 -11.69
N ASN A 9 16.76 14.55 -12.13
CA ASN A 9 17.00 15.72 -11.28
C ASN A 9 15.70 16.47 -10.92
N TYR A 10 14.65 16.30 -11.73
CA TYR A 10 13.33 16.86 -11.42
C TYR A 10 12.64 16.08 -10.28
N VAL A 11 12.84 14.76 -10.22
CA VAL A 11 12.13 13.88 -9.29
C VAL A 11 12.91 13.61 -8.00
N ILE A 12 14.23 13.39 -8.10
CA ILE A 12 15.05 13.03 -6.94
C ILE A 12 15.66 14.29 -6.34
N PRO A 13 15.40 14.61 -5.05
CA PRO A 13 16.00 15.76 -4.39
C PRO A 13 17.53 15.73 -4.42
N ASP A 14 18.16 16.87 -4.73
CA ASP A 14 19.61 17.00 -4.88
C ASP A 14 20.42 16.49 -3.70
N LYS A 15 19.89 16.59 -2.47
CA LYS A 15 20.54 16.09 -1.25
C LYS A 15 20.79 14.56 -1.25
N TYR A 16 20.15 13.82 -2.14
CA TYR A 16 20.34 12.37 -2.30
C TYR A 16 21.20 12.00 -3.52
N LEU A 17 21.67 12.98 -4.30
CA LEU A 17 22.51 12.79 -5.48
C LEU A 17 23.90 13.36 -5.21
N ASP A 18 24.93 12.59 -5.57
CA ASP A 18 26.32 12.99 -5.37
C ASP A 18 27.22 12.60 -6.55
N LYS A 19 28.51 12.96 -6.44
CA LYS A 19 29.52 12.63 -7.45
C LYS A 19 29.75 11.12 -7.66
N ASN A 20 29.33 10.28 -6.71
CA ASN A 20 29.48 8.83 -6.78
C ASN A 20 28.23 8.14 -7.34
N THR A 21 27.15 8.90 -7.57
CA THR A 21 25.89 8.39 -8.08
C THR A 21 26.06 7.85 -9.49
N LYS A 22 25.64 6.60 -9.70
CA LYS A 22 25.76 5.92 -10.99
C LYS A 22 24.46 6.07 -11.77
N TYR A 23 24.56 6.55 -13.01
CA TYR A 23 23.42 6.71 -13.92
C TYR A 23 23.51 5.68 -15.04
N PHE A 24 22.54 4.75 -15.08
CA PHE A 24 22.42 3.75 -16.14
C PHE A 24 21.21 4.06 -17.02
N ILE A 25 21.40 4.82 -18.09
CA ILE A 25 20.32 5.29 -18.97
C ILE A 25 20.44 4.56 -20.30
N ASN A 26 19.40 3.81 -20.68
CA ASN A 26 19.38 2.95 -21.86
C ASN A 26 20.70 2.18 -22.01
N ALA A 27 21.11 1.45 -20.97
CA ALA A 27 22.41 0.82 -20.89
C ALA A 27 22.70 -0.21 -22.01
N THR A 28 21.65 -0.72 -22.67
CA THR A 28 21.73 -1.58 -23.86
C THR A 28 21.91 -0.80 -25.17
N GLY A 29 21.97 0.53 -25.10
CA GLY A 29 22.05 1.44 -26.24
C GLY A 29 20.67 1.82 -26.78
N ARG A 30 20.25 1.21 -27.89
CA ARG A 30 19.06 1.63 -28.64
C ARG A 30 17.83 0.86 -28.18
N PHE A 31 16.81 1.58 -27.71
CA PHE A 31 15.52 1.02 -27.29
C PHE A 31 14.38 1.64 -28.12
N VAL A 32 14.07 1.03 -29.28
CA VAL A 32 13.06 1.55 -30.23
C VAL A 32 11.81 0.66 -30.27
N ILE A 33 12.00 -0.66 -30.31
CA ILE A 33 10.89 -1.62 -30.28
C ILE A 33 10.55 -1.87 -28.81
N GLY A 34 9.28 -1.73 -28.44
CA GLY A 34 8.83 -1.89 -27.05
C GLY A 34 7.35 -2.22 -26.95
N GLY A 35 6.85 -2.26 -25.72
CA GLY A 35 5.46 -2.63 -25.44
C GLY A 35 5.15 -4.11 -25.74
N PRO A 36 3.87 -4.47 -25.89
CA PRO A 36 3.43 -5.86 -26.09
C PRO A 36 4.03 -6.56 -27.32
N GLN A 37 4.53 -5.81 -28.30
CA GLN A 37 5.23 -6.37 -29.46
C GLN A 37 6.55 -7.04 -29.08
N ALA A 38 7.24 -6.53 -28.05
CA ALA A 38 8.57 -6.98 -27.63
C ALA A 38 8.54 -7.89 -26.39
N ASP A 39 7.58 -7.66 -25.48
CA ASP A 39 7.48 -8.38 -24.21
C ASP A 39 6.01 -8.53 -23.79
N THR A 40 5.56 -9.78 -23.68
CA THR A 40 4.16 -10.11 -23.37
C THR A 40 3.83 -9.75 -21.91
N GLY A 41 2.96 -8.76 -21.73
CA GLY A 41 2.42 -8.39 -20.43
C GLY A 41 1.21 -9.23 -20.03
N VAL A 42 1.12 -9.59 -18.75
CA VAL A 42 -0.09 -10.19 -18.15
C VAL A 42 -0.42 -9.52 -16.82
N THR A 43 -1.72 -9.44 -16.51
CA THR A 43 -2.24 -8.84 -15.27
C THR A 43 -1.63 -9.50 -14.04
N GLY A 44 -1.22 -8.69 -13.05
CA GLY A 44 -0.70 -9.19 -11.78
C GLY A 44 0.78 -9.60 -11.79
N ARG A 45 1.58 -9.18 -12.78
CA ARG A 45 3.04 -9.41 -12.82
C ARG A 45 3.89 -8.24 -12.32
N LYS A 46 3.27 -7.31 -11.61
CA LYS A 46 3.91 -6.11 -11.04
C LYS A 46 3.48 -5.86 -9.58
N ILE A 47 3.06 -6.89 -8.85
CA ILE A 47 2.51 -6.76 -7.49
C ILE A 47 3.42 -6.06 -6.47
N ILE A 48 4.74 -6.19 -6.61
CA ILE A 48 5.71 -5.48 -5.74
C ILE A 48 5.83 -4.00 -6.15
N VAL A 49 5.71 -3.68 -7.44
CA VAL A 49 5.65 -2.30 -7.94
C VAL A 49 4.32 -1.65 -7.55
N ASP A 50 3.23 -2.42 -7.53
CA ASP A 50 1.90 -1.95 -7.13
C ASP A 50 1.82 -1.61 -5.63
N THR A 51 2.74 -2.13 -4.81
CA THR A 51 2.70 -2.03 -3.34
C THR A 51 3.86 -1.21 -2.78
N TYR A 52 4.87 -1.86 -2.19
CA TYR A 52 5.85 -1.21 -1.31
C TYR A 52 7.29 -1.36 -1.81
N GLY A 53 7.48 -1.74 -3.08
CA GLY A 53 8.82 -1.77 -3.70
C GLY A 53 9.81 -2.73 -3.05
N GLY A 54 9.32 -3.75 -2.34
CA GLY A 54 10.15 -4.73 -1.62
C GLY A 54 10.33 -4.43 -0.13
N VAL A 55 9.78 -3.32 0.37
CA VAL A 55 9.71 -3.06 1.81
C VAL A 55 8.46 -3.74 2.39
N GLY A 56 8.66 -4.53 3.45
CA GLY A 56 7.58 -5.31 4.08
C GLY A 56 7.21 -6.57 3.29
N SER A 57 6.07 -7.15 3.64
CA SER A 57 5.61 -8.44 3.09
C SER A 57 4.50 -8.31 2.04
N HIS A 58 4.38 -9.30 1.15
CA HIS A 58 3.29 -9.38 0.16
C HIS A 58 2.61 -10.76 0.20
N GLY A 59 1.27 -10.80 0.33
CA GLY A 59 0.49 -12.04 0.44
C GLY A 59 0.28 -12.83 -0.87
N GLY A 60 0.73 -12.28 -2.00
CA GLY A 60 0.78 -12.93 -3.32
C GLY A 60 -0.39 -12.60 -4.25
N GLY A 61 -1.54 -12.17 -3.72
CA GLY A 61 -2.70 -11.80 -4.54
C GLY A 61 -2.48 -10.51 -5.35
N CYS A 62 -2.72 -10.54 -6.66
CA CYS A 62 -2.73 -9.32 -7.48
C CYS A 62 -4.00 -8.47 -7.28
N PHE A 63 -3.94 -7.19 -7.66
CA PHE A 63 -5.07 -6.28 -7.51
C PHE A 63 -5.92 -6.12 -8.78
N SER A 64 -5.30 -5.70 -9.89
CA SER A 64 -6.00 -5.35 -11.14
C SER A 64 -6.87 -6.49 -11.69
N GLY A 65 -8.05 -6.14 -12.22
CA GLY A 65 -9.04 -7.11 -12.73
C GLY A 65 -9.98 -7.74 -11.69
N LYS A 66 -9.76 -7.50 -10.38
CA LYS A 66 -10.62 -8.04 -9.32
C LYS A 66 -11.62 -7.00 -8.81
N ASP A 67 -12.89 -7.38 -8.65
CA ASP A 67 -13.86 -6.56 -7.94
C ASP A 67 -13.58 -6.59 -6.41
N PRO A 68 -14.12 -5.67 -5.61
CA PRO A 68 -13.68 -5.50 -4.23
C PRO A 68 -14.18 -6.60 -3.28
N THR A 69 -14.99 -7.57 -3.74
CA THR A 69 -15.28 -8.80 -2.97
C THR A 69 -14.06 -9.70 -2.80
N LYS A 70 -13.01 -9.52 -3.63
CA LYS A 70 -11.77 -10.31 -3.53
C LYS A 70 -10.86 -9.66 -2.51
N VAL A 71 -10.66 -10.36 -1.39
CA VAL A 71 -9.86 -9.89 -0.26
C VAL A 71 -8.40 -9.60 -0.60
N ASP A 72 -7.87 -10.17 -1.70
CA ASP A 72 -6.58 -9.78 -2.26
C ASP A 72 -6.48 -8.26 -2.46
N ARG A 73 -7.55 -7.61 -2.92
CA ARG A 73 -7.61 -6.16 -3.11
C ARG A 73 -8.14 -5.47 -1.86
N SER A 74 -9.35 -5.81 -1.42
CA SER A 74 -10.01 -5.07 -0.33
C SER A 74 -9.30 -5.25 1.01
N GLY A 75 -8.83 -6.46 1.33
CA GLY A 75 -8.03 -6.75 2.51
C GLY A 75 -6.69 -5.99 2.49
N SER A 76 -5.98 -5.99 1.35
CA SER A 76 -4.73 -5.24 1.20
C SER A 76 -4.93 -3.72 1.34
N TYR A 77 -6.03 -3.17 0.81
CA TYR A 77 -6.35 -1.76 0.97
C TYR A 77 -6.71 -1.42 2.42
N MET A 78 -7.45 -2.29 3.12
CA MET A 78 -7.74 -2.09 4.53
C MET A 78 -6.47 -2.22 5.39
N ALA A 79 -5.57 -3.14 5.07
CA ALA A 79 -4.27 -3.26 5.73
C ALA A 79 -3.44 -1.97 5.58
N ARG A 80 -3.38 -1.39 4.37
CA ARG A 80 -2.76 -0.08 4.13
C ARG A 80 -3.41 1.01 4.97
N TYR A 81 -4.74 1.09 4.97
CA TYR A 81 -5.49 2.10 5.71
C TYR A 81 -5.21 2.02 7.21
N ILE A 82 -5.22 0.81 7.78
CA ILE A 82 -4.89 0.59 9.20
C ILE A 82 -3.46 1.03 9.49
N ALA A 83 -2.47 0.53 8.74
CA ALA A 83 -1.06 0.85 8.98
C ALA A 83 -0.81 2.36 8.90
N LYS A 84 -1.39 3.03 7.90
CA LYS A 84 -1.28 4.49 7.75
C LYS A 84 -1.90 5.25 8.92
N ASN A 85 -3.07 4.82 9.41
CA ASN A 85 -3.73 5.45 10.55
C ASN A 85 -2.99 5.20 11.88
N ILE A 86 -2.41 4.01 12.07
CA ILE A 86 -1.58 3.69 13.25
C ILE A 86 -0.35 4.61 13.31
N VAL A 87 0.36 4.76 12.18
CA VAL A 87 1.53 5.64 12.10
C VAL A 87 1.12 7.11 12.26
N ALA A 88 0.04 7.55 11.59
CA ALA A 88 -0.46 8.92 11.71
C ALA A 88 -0.96 9.26 13.13
N ALA A 89 -1.49 8.28 13.87
CA ALA A 89 -1.88 8.43 15.28
C ALA A 89 -0.67 8.57 16.23
N GLY A 90 0.56 8.37 15.73
CA GLY A 90 1.77 8.36 16.54
C GLY A 90 1.93 7.10 17.39
N LEU A 91 1.22 6.01 17.06
CA LEU A 91 1.31 4.76 17.82
C LEU A 91 2.57 3.95 17.50
N ALA A 92 3.16 4.16 16.32
CA ALA A 92 4.42 3.58 15.87
C ALA A 92 5.03 4.44 14.76
N ASP A 93 6.35 4.39 14.58
CA ASP A 93 7.04 5.08 13.48
C ASP A 93 7.09 4.21 12.21
N LYS A 94 7.01 2.88 12.38
CA LYS A 94 6.91 1.88 11.32
C LYS A 94 5.93 0.79 11.75
N PHE A 95 5.09 0.34 10.83
CA PHE A 95 4.06 -0.65 11.14
C PHE A 95 3.74 -1.56 9.95
N GLU A 96 3.68 -2.86 10.20
CA GLU A 96 3.22 -3.89 9.27
C GLU A 96 2.03 -4.64 9.90
N ILE A 97 1.05 -4.99 9.05
CA ILE A 97 -0.10 -5.82 9.42
C ILE A 97 -0.36 -6.87 8.35
N GLN A 98 -0.61 -8.09 8.78
CA GLN A 98 -1.05 -9.20 7.95
C GLN A 98 -2.46 -9.61 8.34
N ILE A 99 -3.33 -9.81 7.35
CA ILE A 99 -4.71 -10.26 7.53
C ILE A 99 -4.94 -11.47 6.61
N ALA A 100 -5.42 -12.58 7.18
CA ALA A 100 -5.71 -13.81 6.43
C ALA A 100 -7.19 -14.17 6.51
N TYR A 101 -7.72 -14.76 5.44
CA TYR A 101 -9.12 -15.18 5.32
C TYR A 101 -9.21 -16.63 4.84
N ALA A 102 -10.27 -17.33 5.25
CA ALA A 102 -10.71 -18.58 4.64
C ALA A 102 -11.93 -18.32 3.75
N ILE A 103 -12.02 -19.01 2.62
CA ILE A 103 -13.15 -18.85 1.68
C ILE A 103 -14.48 -19.15 2.39
N GLY A 104 -15.47 -18.27 2.24
CA GLY A 104 -16.78 -18.39 2.89
C GLY A 104 -16.83 -17.95 4.36
N VAL A 105 -15.70 -17.60 4.99
CA VAL A 105 -15.65 -17.10 6.37
C VAL A 105 -15.56 -15.58 6.37
N ALA A 106 -16.51 -14.91 7.05
CA ALA A 106 -16.58 -13.46 7.04
C ALA A 106 -15.47 -12.80 7.87
N HIS A 107 -15.17 -13.33 9.05
CA HIS A 107 -14.10 -12.79 9.90
C HIS A 107 -12.73 -13.31 9.46
N PRO A 108 -11.66 -12.51 9.59
CA PRO A 108 -10.31 -12.98 9.32
C PRO A 108 -9.93 -14.14 10.25
N VAL A 109 -9.24 -15.13 9.71
CA VAL A 109 -8.72 -16.27 10.48
C VAL A 109 -7.44 -15.92 11.23
N SER A 110 -6.74 -14.87 10.81
CA SER A 110 -5.56 -14.35 11.50
C SER A 110 -5.39 -12.86 11.26
N ILE A 111 -4.90 -12.16 12.30
CA ILE A 111 -4.41 -10.79 12.25
C ILE A 111 -3.07 -10.78 13.01
N MET A 112 -1.99 -10.50 12.30
CA MET A 112 -0.66 -10.34 12.89
C MET A 112 -0.16 -8.92 12.61
N LEU A 113 0.62 -8.37 13.54
CA LEU A 113 1.20 -7.03 13.40
C LEU A 113 2.64 -7.03 13.89
N ASP A 114 3.44 -6.11 13.35
CA ASP A 114 4.80 -5.83 13.80
C ASP A 114 5.05 -4.31 13.67
N ALA A 115 5.46 -3.69 14.77
CA ALA A 115 5.83 -2.28 14.83
C ALA A 115 7.35 -2.05 14.80
N PHE A 116 8.13 -3.12 14.59
CA PHE A 116 9.59 -3.10 14.46
C PHE A 116 10.31 -2.38 15.62
N GLY A 117 9.76 -2.50 16.84
CA GLY A 117 10.30 -1.85 18.04
C GLY A 117 10.06 -0.34 18.13
N THR A 118 9.17 0.21 17.28
CA THR A 118 8.86 1.66 17.26
C THR A 118 7.54 2.00 17.95
N GLU A 119 6.82 0.99 18.46
CA GLU A 119 5.55 1.16 19.14
C GLU A 119 5.66 2.03 20.41
N LYS A 120 4.67 2.90 20.62
CA LYS A 120 4.56 3.74 21.84
C LYS A 120 3.70 3.10 22.93
N ILE A 121 2.95 2.06 22.58
CA ILE A 121 2.16 1.23 23.49
C ILE A 121 2.35 -0.25 23.14
N PRO A 122 2.07 -1.19 24.06
CA PRO A 122 2.18 -2.62 23.76
C PRO A 122 1.41 -3.03 22.50
N GLN A 123 2.03 -3.85 21.65
CA GLN A 123 1.44 -4.37 20.42
C GLN A 123 0.08 -5.06 20.63
N SER A 124 -0.12 -5.72 21.78
CA SER A 124 -1.41 -6.29 22.17
C SER A 124 -2.52 -5.24 22.28
N LYS A 125 -2.23 -4.07 22.85
CA LYS A 125 -3.17 -2.95 22.90
C LYS A 125 -3.44 -2.36 21.51
N ILE A 126 -2.42 -2.28 20.65
CA ILE A 126 -2.61 -1.87 19.24
C ILE A 126 -3.57 -2.84 18.54
N LEU A 127 -3.41 -4.15 18.75
CA LEU A 127 -4.31 -5.16 18.19
C LEU A 127 -5.75 -5.01 18.70
N GLU A 128 -5.94 -4.71 19.98
CA GLU A 128 -7.27 -4.42 20.56
C GLU A 128 -7.91 -3.18 19.92
N LEU A 129 -7.15 -2.09 19.77
CA LEU A 129 -7.61 -0.87 19.10
C LEU A 129 -8.00 -1.17 17.64
N ILE A 130 -7.22 -1.99 16.93
CA ILE A 130 -7.54 -2.40 15.57
C ILE A 130 -8.86 -3.16 15.53
N LYS A 131 -9.02 -4.20 16.36
CA LYS A 131 -10.25 -5.01 16.42
C LYS A 131 -11.47 -4.20 16.81
N LYS A 132 -11.31 -3.16 17.63
CA LYS A 132 -12.37 -2.25 18.07
C LYS A 132 -12.79 -1.25 16.99
N ASN A 133 -11.82 -0.70 16.25
CA ASN A 133 -12.06 0.44 15.36
C ASN A 133 -12.26 0.07 13.89
N PHE A 134 -11.88 -1.13 13.47
CA PHE A 134 -11.95 -1.59 12.09
C PHE A 134 -12.69 -2.92 11.97
N ASP A 135 -13.82 -2.90 11.25
CA ASP A 135 -14.54 -4.13 10.88
C ASP A 135 -13.90 -4.76 9.64
N LEU A 136 -13.17 -5.86 9.87
CA LEU A 136 -12.39 -6.55 8.84
C LEU A 136 -13.20 -7.57 8.03
N ARG A 137 -14.53 -7.63 8.15
CA ARG A 137 -15.34 -8.46 7.26
C ARG A 137 -15.33 -7.89 5.84
N PRO A 138 -15.25 -8.70 4.77
CA PRO A 138 -15.12 -8.20 3.39
C PRO A 138 -16.16 -7.14 3.01
N GLU A 139 -17.43 -7.38 3.31
CA GLU A 139 -18.51 -6.43 2.99
C GLU A 139 -18.42 -5.15 3.84
N ALA A 140 -17.95 -5.22 5.09
CA ALA A 140 -17.73 -4.04 5.91
C ALA A 140 -16.57 -3.18 5.37
N ILE A 141 -15.48 -3.81 4.94
CA ILE A 141 -14.36 -3.14 4.26
C ILE A 141 -14.84 -2.40 3.01
N ILE A 142 -15.64 -3.08 2.17
CA ILE A 142 -16.19 -2.51 0.94
C ILE A 142 -17.02 -1.25 1.21
N ARG A 143 -17.89 -1.28 2.22
CA ARG A 143 -18.69 -0.12 2.62
C ARG A 143 -17.82 1.00 3.20
N HIS A 144 -16.92 0.65 4.12
CA HIS A 144 -16.06 1.61 4.81
C HIS A 144 -15.20 2.41 3.83
N LEU A 145 -14.52 1.70 2.92
CA LEU A 145 -13.65 2.30 1.90
C LEU A 145 -14.42 2.73 0.64
N LYS A 146 -15.76 2.59 0.61
CA LYS A 146 -16.61 2.96 -0.53
C LYS A 146 -16.12 2.36 -1.86
N LEU A 147 -15.82 1.07 -1.88
CA LEU A 147 -15.12 0.41 -3.00
C LEU A 147 -16.01 0.05 -4.20
N ARG A 148 -17.34 0.08 -4.07
CA ARG A 148 -18.29 -0.17 -5.18
C ARG A 148 -18.47 1.09 -6.04
N ARG A 149 -17.38 1.56 -6.63
CA ARG A 149 -17.30 2.74 -7.51
C ARG A 149 -16.27 2.48 -8.62
N PRO A 150 -16.38 3.15 -9.78
CA PRO A 150 -15.46 2.95 -10.90
C PRO A 150 -14.11 3.69 -10.73
N ILE A 151 -13.39 3.39 -9.63
CA ILE A 151 -12.21 4.17 -9.18
C ILE A 151 -10.85 3.53 -9.50
N PHE A 152 -10.84 2.29 -9.98
CA PHE A 152 -9.63 1.46 -9.96
C PHE A 152 -8.70 1.65 -11.16
N ARG A 153 -9.13 2.28 -12.26
CA ARG A 153 -8.25 2.45 -13.43
C ARG A 153 -6.99 3.25 -13.09
N LYS A 154 -7.13 4.27 -12.24
CA LYS A 154 -6.03 5.13 -11.79
C LYS A 154 -4.99 4.40 -10.94
N THR A 155 -5.35 3.28 -10.31
CA THR A 155 -4.44 2.51 -9.43
C THR A 155 -3.53 1.57 -10.22
N ALA A 156 -3.90 1.21 -11.46
CA ALA A 156 -3.22 0.17 -12.24
C ALA A 156 -1.83 0.57 -12.79
N VAL A 157 -1.40 1.81 -12.54
CA VAL A 157 -0.07 2.34 -12.86
C VAL A 157 0.38 3.27 -11.73
N TYR A 158 1.70 3.36 -11.55
CA TYR A 158 2.33 4.22 -10.53
C TYR A 158 1.97 3.87 -9.07
N GLY A 159 1.60 2.62 -8.81
CA GLY A 159 1.34 2.12 -7.46
C GLY A 159 -0.09 2.39 -6.97
N HIS A 160 -0.56 1.48 -6.11
CA HIS A 160 -1.87 1.56 -5.45
C HIS A 160 -1.83 2.37 -4.15
N PHE A 161 -0.65 2.58 -3.57
CA PHE A 161 -0.45 3.19 -2.26
C PHE A 161 0.47 4.41 -2.33
N GLY A 162 0.34 5.29 -1.34
CA GLY A 162 1.19 6.47 -1.19
C GLY A 162 0.84 7.66 -2.10
N ARG A 163 -0.33 7.62 -2.75
CA ARG A 163 -0.83 8.69 -3.63
C ARG A 163 -2.02 9.39 -3.02
N GLU A 164 -2.02 10.71 -3.09
CA GLU A 164 -3.13 11.54 -2.65
C GLU A 164 -4.10 11.74 -3.82
N ASP A 165 -5.16 10.95 -3.83
CA ASP A 165 -6.28 11.03 -4.77
C ASP A 165 -7.57 10.84 -3.97
N GLU A 166 -8.59 11.64 -4.23
CA GLU A 166 -9.87 11.60 -3.50
C GLU A 166 -10.55 10.23 -3.52
N ASP A 167 -10.30 9.45 -4.58
CA ASP A 167 -10.86 8.12 -4.73
C ASP A 167 -10.15 7.06 -3.88
N PHE A 168 -8.90 7.31 -3.49
CA PHE A 168 -8.07 6.37 -2.73
C PHE A 168 -8.36 6.51 -1.24
N THR A 169 -9.58 6.13 -0.88
CA THR A 169 -10.11 6.20 0.49
C THR A 169 -9.25 5.47 1.52
N TRP A 170 -8.50 4.45 1.11
CA TRP A 170 -7.53 3.73 1.96
C TRP A 170 -6.27 4.54 2.30
N GLU A 171 -6.06 5.70 1.68
CA GLU A 171 -4.99 6.63 2.01
C GLU A 171 -5.43 7.70 3.02
N LYS A 172 -6.69 7.71 3.47
CA LYS A 172 -7.15 8.65 4.50
C LYS A 172 -6.59 8.29 5.88
N ILE A 173 -6.46 9.29 6.74
CA ILE A 173 -5.98 9.17 8.13
C ILE A 173 -7.05 9.60 9.15
N ASP A 174 -8.32 9.45 8.79
CA ASP A 174 -9.48 9.90 9.58
C ASP A 174 -9.75 9.07 10.85
N LYS A 175 -9.03 7.96 11.05
CA LYS A 175 -9.02 7.19 12.30
C LYS A 175 -7.87 7.55 13.23
N ALA A 176 -6.90 8.36 12.79
CA ALA A 176 -5.71 8.68 13.58
C ALA A 176 -6.06 9.29 14.95
N GLU A 177 -6.92 10.31 14.97
CA GLU A 177 -7.29 11.02 16.21
C GLU A 177 -8.03 10.13 17.22
N ILE A 178 -8.98 9.31 16.76
CA ILE A 178 -9.69 8.39 17.67
C ILE A 178 -8.75 7.32 18.21
N LEU A 179 -7.85 6.79 17.39
CA LEU A 179 -6.86 5.80 17.83
C LEU A 179 -5.89 6.39 18.86
N LYS A 180 -5.41 7.61 18.62
CA LYS A 180 -4.53 8.33 19.55
C LYS A 180 -5.21 8.56 20.90
N LYS A 181 -6.45 9.08 20.87
CA LYS A 181 -7.24 9.31 22.08
C LYS A 181 -7.50 8.03 22.87
N GLU A 182 -7.88 6.94 22.19
CA GLU A 182 -8.14 5.65 22.84
C GLU A 182 -6.88 4.97 23.38
N ALA A 183 -5.71 5.28 22.79
CA ALA A 183 -4.42 4.86 23.30
C ALA A 183 -3.95 5.67 24.53
N GLY A 184 -4.56 6.82 24.80
CA GLY A 184 -4.16 7.73 25.88
C GLY A 184 -2.91 8.56 25.56
N LEU A 185 -2.70 8.91 24.29
CA LEU A 185 -1.60 9.74 23.79
C LEU A 185 -2.06 11.11 23.28
#